data_AF-Q49388-F1
#
_entry.id   AF-Q49388-F1
#
_cell.length_a   1.000
_cell.length_b   1.000
_cell.length_c   1.000
_cell.angle_alpha   90.00
_cell.angle_beta   90.00
_cell.angle_gamma   90.00
#
_symmetry.space_group_name_H-M   'P 1'
#
loop_
_entity.id
_entity.type
_entity.pdbx_description
1 polymer ?
#
loop_
_entity_poly.entity_id
_entity_poly.type
_entity_poly.pdbx_seq_one_letter_code
_entity_poly.pdbx_strand_id
1 'polypeptide(L)'
;FATPITDSKSDLVSLAQLDSSYQISDQTIHNTNLFVLFKSKDVKLTYSSSGSNNQISFDSTSQANKPAYIVEFTNSTNIGIKWRVVKKYQLDVPNVSTTMNEVLQELILEQPLTKYTLNSSLAKEKGKTQREVHLGSGQANQWTSQRNQHDLNNNPSPNASTGFKLTTGNAYRKLSESWPIYEPIDGTKQGKGKDSSGWSSTEENEAKNDAPSVSGG
;
A
#
# COMPACT_ATOMS: atom_id res chain seq x y z
N PHE A 1 12.44 8.61 -39.63
CA PHE A 1 11.56 7.83 -40.52
C PHE A 1 10.50 6.98 -39.80
N ALA A 2 10.53 6.83 -38.47
CA ALA A 2 9.56 5.97 -37.76
C ALA A 2 9.46 4.54 -38.34
N THR A 3 10.55 4.07 -38.97
CA THR A 3 10.69 2.74 -39.54
C THR A 3 11.44 1.87 -38.54
N PRO A 4 10.94 0.68 -38.19
CA PRO A 4 11.64 -0.21 -37.28
C PRO A 4 12.97 -0.65 -37.90
N ILE A 5 14.03 -0.69 -37.10
CA ILE A 5 15.30 -1.30 -37.51
C ILE A 5 15.05 -2.82 -37.59
N THR A 6 15.43 -3.45 -38.71
CA THR A 6 15.31 -4.90 -38.90
C THR A 6 15.98 -5.66 -37.75
N ASP A 7 15.30 -6.69 -37.23
CA ASP A 7 15.76 -7.55 -36.13
C ASP A 7 16.04 -6.85 -34.78
N SER A 8 15.59 -5.60 -34.59
CA SER A 8 15.81 -4.87 -33.33
C SER A 8 14.82 -5.21 -32.20
N LYS A 9 13.67 -5.81 -32.51
CA LYS A 9 12.67 -6.22 -31.51
C LYS A 9 13.26 -7.32 -30.63
N SER A 10 13.44 -7.03 -29.35
CA SER A 10 14.09 -7.92 -28.39
C SER A 10 13.16 -8.18 -27.19
N ASP A 11 13.07 -9.44 -26.77
CA ASP A 11 12.45 -9.78 -25.48
C ASP A 11 13.48 -9.59 -24.36
N LEU A 12 13.40 -8.44 -23.69
CA LEU A 12 14.33 -8.08 -22.62
C LEU A 12 14.11 -8.92 -21.34
N VAL A 13 12.92 -9.48 -21.12
CA VAL A 13 12.63 -10.36 -19.97
C VAL A 13 13.40 -11.67 -20.14
N SER A 14 13.28 -12.29 -21.33
CA SER A 14 14.02 -13.49 -21.68
C SER A 14 15.53 -13.26 -21.69
N LEU A 15 16.00 -12.13 -22.27
CA LEU A 15 17.43 -11.76 -22.25
C LEU A 15 17.98 -11.56 -20.84
N ALA A 16 17.17 -11.04 -19.91
CA ALA A 16 17.51 -10.90 -18.50
C ALA A 16 17.49 -12.23 -17.72
N GLN A 17 17.14 -13.35 -18.37
CA GLN A 17 16.94 -14.66 -17.75
C GLN A 17 15.93 -14.56 -16.60
N LEU A 18 14.81 -13.90 -16.86
CA LEU A 18 13.65 -13.82 -15.97
C LEU A 18 12.51 -14.65 -16.56
N ASP A 19 11.72 -15.30 -15.72
CA ASP A 19 10.57 -16.08 -16.17
C ASP A 19 9.42 -15.19 -16.66
N SER A 20 8.40 -15.79 -17.27
CA SER A 20 7.30 -15.09 -17.94
C SER A 20 6.40 -14.26 -17.01
N SER A 21 6.51 -14.41 -15.68
CA SER A 21 5.77 -13.57 -14.73
C SER A 21 6.31 -12.13 -14.67
N TYR A 22 7.54 -11.91 -15.12
CA TYR A 22 8.18 -10.59 -15.11
C TYR A 22 7.74 -9.73 -16.28
N GLN A 23 7.62 -8.44 -16.00
CA GLN A 23 7.33 -7.41 -16.98
C GLN A 23 8.21 -6.19 -16.75
N ILE A 24 8.46 -5.45 -17.83
CA ILE A 24 9.13 -4.15 -17.76
C ILE A 24 8.21 -3.18 -17.03
N SER A 25 8.75 -2.54 -15.99
CA SER A 25 8.05 -1.50 -15.23
C SER A 25 8.48 -0.10 -15.66
N ASP A 26 9.77 0.07 -15.93
CA ASP A 26 10.35 1.33 -16.36
C ASP A 26 11.68 1.07 -17.12
N GLN A 27 12.12 2.06 -17.90
CA GLN A 27 13.37 1.98 -18.65
C GLN A 27 14.00 3.36 -18.84
N THR A 28 15.33 3.42 -18.79
CA THR A 28 16.11 4.65 -18.98
C THR A 28 17.43 4.41 -19.69
N ILE A 29 17.97 5.43 -20.35
CA ILE A 29 19.28 5.36 -21.02
C ILE A 29 20.31 6.13 -20.19
N HIS A 30 21.44 5.49 -19.90
CA HIS A 30 22.57 6.11 -19.21
C HIS A 30 23.89 5.59 -19.79
N ASN A 31 24.81 6.50 -20.12
CA ASN A 31 26.10 6.17 -20.75
C ASN A 31 25.97 5.21 -21.94
N THR A 32 24.99 5.46 -22.83
CA THR A 32 24.64 4.63 -24.01
C THR A 32 24.05 3.24 -23.72
N ASN A 33 24.03 2.81 -22.45
CA ASN A 33 23.40 1.58 -22.02
C ASN A 33 21.93 1.80 -21.66
N LEU A 34 21.13 0.75 -21.83
CA LEU A 34 19.72 0.71 -21.44
C LEU A 34 19.61 0.05 -20.06
N PHE A 35 19.02 0.75 -19.11
CA PHE A 35 18.68 0.24 -17.78
C PHE A 35 17.18 -0.02 -17.74
N VAL A 36 16.80 -1.24 -17.33
CA VAL A 36 15.39 -1.66 -17.30
C VAL A 36 15.06 -2.21 -15.92
N LEU A 37 13.96 -1.70 -15.35
CA LEU A 37 13.36 -2.19 -14.11
C LEU A 37 12.33 -3.27 -14.45
N PHE A 38 12.47 -4.45 -13.86
CA PHE A 38 11.54 -5.57 -13.99
C PHE A 38 10.86 -5.88 -12.65
N LYS A 39 9.56 -6.19 -12.69
CA LYS A 39 8.81 -6.73 -11.54
C LYS A 39 7.95 -7.92 -11.95
N SER A 40 7.78 -8.88 -11.05
CA SER A 40 6.94 -10.06 -11.28
C SER A 40 5.49 -9.82 -10.83
N LYS A 41 4.53 -10.41 -11.56
CA LYS A 41 3.12 -10.50 -11.14
C LYS A 41 2.88 -11.54 -10.04
N ASP A 42 3.81 -12.47 -9.84
CA ASP A 42 3.66 -13.61 -8.93
C ASP A 42 4.39 -13.40 -7.59
N VAL A 43 4.93 -12.19 -7.35
CA VAL A 43 5.62 -11.86 -6.10
C VAL A 43 4.65 -11.96 -4.92
N LYS A 44 5.08 -12.62 -3.84
CA LYS A 44 4.37 -12.63 -2.56
C LYS A 44 5.34 -12.32 -1.43
N LEU A 45 4.93 -11.39 -0.57
CA LEU A 45 5.65 -11.00 0.63
C LEU A 45 4.84 -11.39 1.85
N THR A 46 5.53 -11.68 2.94
CA THR A 46 4.92 -11.94 4.24
C THR A 46 5.44 -10.94 5.27
N TYR A 47 4.60 -10.66 6.26
CA TYR A 47 4.99 -9.96 7.47
C TYR A 47 4.74 -10.83 8.71
N SER A 48 5.77 -11.01 9.55
CA SER A 48 5.65 -11.65 10.87
C SER A 48 6.03 -10.68 11.97
N SER A 49 5.11 -10.45 12.90
CA SER A 49 5.31 -9.59 14.08
C SER A 49 6.31 -10.16 15.09
N SER A 50 6.56 -11.47 15.04
CA SER A 50 7.44 -12.20 15.96
C SER A 50 8.68 -12.75 15.23
N GLY A 51 9.81 -12.83 15.94
CA GLY A 51 11.11 -13.26 15.42
C GLY A 51 12.13 -12.13 15.32
N SER A 52 13.42 -12.50 15.23
CA SER A 52 14.53 -11.55 15.31
C SER A 52 15.14 -11.19 13.95
N ASN A 53 14.88 -11.98 12.90
CA ASN A 53 15.34 -11.72 11.53
C ASN A 53 14.21 -12.13 10.57
N ASN A 54 13.96 -11.33 9.52
CA ASN A 54 13.00 -11.57 8.44
C ASN A 54 11.53 -11.27 8.76
N GLN A 55 11.25 -10.18 9.49
CA GLN A 55 9.87 -9.74 9.71
C GLN A 55 9.17 -9.43 8.40
N ILE A 56 9.88 -8.89 7.39
CA ILE A 56 9.40 -8.80 6.01
C ILE A 56 10.24 -9.77 5.18
N SER A 57 9.60 -10.68 4.45
CA SER A 57 10.31 -11.66 3.63
C SER A 57 9.50 -12.12 2.43
N PHE A 58 10.19 -12.64 1.41
CA PHE A 58 9.54 -13.34 0.31
C PHE A 58 8.93 -14.66 0.81
N ASP A 59 7.72 -14.96 0.37
CA ASP A 59 7.11 -16.27 0.62
C ASP A 59 7.90 -17.37 -0.13
N SER A 60 8.60 -18.21 0.61
CA SER A 60 9.41 -19.31 0.08
C SER A 60 8.63 -20.60 -0.15
N THR A 61 7.37 -20.69 0.29
CA THR A 61 6.55 -21.90 0.17
C THR A 61 5.92 -22.05 -1.22
N SER A 62 5.77 -20.93 -1.92
CA SER A 62 5.32 -20.85 -3.30
C SER A 62 6.50 -20.44 -4.20
N GLN A 63 6.41 -20.63 -5.52
CA GLN A 63 7.33 -20.00 -6.49
C GLN A 63 7.17 -18.46 -6.53
N ALA A 64 7.08 -17.80 -5.37
CA ALA A 64 6.71 -16.42 -5.18
C ALA A 64 7.87 -15.55 -4.67
N ASN A 65 9.02 -16.17 -4.37
CA ASN A 65 10.29 -15.47 -4.20
C ASN A 65 10.79 -14.93 -5.55
N LYS A 66 10.20 -13.81 -5.94
CA LYS A 66 10.41 -13.14 -7.21
C LYS A 66 10.71 -11.66 -6.98
N PRO A 67 11.93 -11.34 -6.51
CA PRO A 67 12.34 -9.95 -6.27
C PRO A 67 12.33 -9.15 -7.56
N ALA A 68 12.20 -7.83 -7.46
CA ALA A 68 12.38 -6.95 -8.60
C ALA A 68 13.87 -6.88 -9.00
N TYR A 69 14.14 -6.58 -10.28
CA TYR A 69 15.50 -6.47 -10.80
C TYR A 69 15.69 -5.19 -11.60
N ILE A 70 16.87 -4.59 -11.47
CA ILE A 70 17.39 -3.60 -12.42
C ILE A 70 18.45 -4.30 -13.28
N VAL A 71 18.30 -4.25 -14.59
CA VAL A 71 19.24 -4.88 -15.53
C VAL A 71 19.78 -3.84 -16.48
N GLU A 72 21.11 -3.82 -16.60
CA GLU A 72 21.85 -3.00 -17.55
C GLU A 72 22.07 -3.80 -18.84
N PHE A 73 21.73 -3.22 -19.99
CA PHE A 73 21.93 -3.79 -21.31
C PHE A 73 22.82 -2.86 -22.15
N THR A 74 23.76 -3.46 -22.89
CA THR A 74 24.58 -2.77 -23.89
C THR A 74 24.22 -3.27 -25.29
N ASN A 75 24.29 -2.40 -26.29
CA ASN A 75 24.32 -2.84 -27.68
C ASN A 75 25.69 -3.44 -27.98
N SER A 76 25.73 -4.66 -28.51
CA SER A 76 26.98 -5.38 -28.79
C SER A 76 27.41 -5.33 -30.26
N THR A 77 26.71 -4.58 -31.10
CA THR A 77 26.98 -4.46 -32.54
C THR A 77 27.14 -3.01 -32.97
N ASN A 78 28.07 -2.75 -33.90
CA ASN A 78 28.23 -1.42 -34.52
C ASN A 78 27.20 -1.16 -35.64
N ILE A 79 26.57 -2.22 -36.17
CA ILE A 79 25.50 -2.16 -37.17
C ILE A 79 24.30 -2.93 -36.63
N GLY A 80 23.14 -2.28 -36.59
CA GLY A 80 21.93 -2.86 -35.98
C GLY A 80 21.96 -2.85 -34.45
N ILE A 81 20.99 -3.55 -33.86
CA ILE A 81 20.78 -3.60 -32.41
C ILE A 81 20.84 -5.05 -31.93
N LYS A 82 21.81 -5.36 -31.06
CA LYS A 82 21.91 -6.65 -30.38
C LYS A 82 22.20 -6.43 -28.91
N TRP A 83 21.14 -6.35 -28.10
CA TRP A 83 21.23 -6.18 -26.66
C TRP A 83 21.90 -7.37 -25.98
N ARG A 84 22.76 -7.08 -25.01
CA ARG A 84 23.35 -8.05 -24.10
C ARG A 84 23.30 -7.52 -22.68
N VAL A 85 23.00 -8.39 -21.73
CA VAL A 85 23.08 -8.07 -20.30
C VAL A 85 24.54 -7.76 -19.94
N VAL A 86 24.74 -6.65 -19.26
CA VAL A 86 26.03 -6.26 -18.66
C VAL A 86 26.01 -6.60 -17.17
N LYS A 87 24.98 -6.13 -16.45
CA LYS A 87 24.81 -6.36 -15.01
C LYS A 87 23.34 -6.54 -14.66
N LYS A 88 23.09 -7.29 -13.59
CA LYS A 88 21.75 -7.59 -13.04
C LYS A 88 21.80 -7.40 -11.54
N TYR A 89 20.97 -6.49 -11.03
CA TYR A 89 20.90 -6.10 -9.62
C TYR A 89 19.53 -6.49 -9.06
N GLN A 90 19.52 -7.29 -8.00
CA GLN A 90 18.31 -7.66 -7.27
C GLN A 90 17.93 -6.55 -6.28
N LEU A 91 16.64 -6.24 -6.19
CA LEU A 91 16.08 -5.38 -5.15
C LEU A 91 15.48 -6.28 -4.06
N ASP A 92 16.21 -6.41 -2.94
CA ASP A 92 15.80 -7.24 -1.80
C ASP A 92 14.82 -6.51 -0.86
N VAL A 93 14.22 -7.26 0.06
CA VAL A 93 13.34 -6.70 1.10
C VAL A 93 14.12 -5.84 2.10
N PRO A 94 13.46 -4.85 2.75
CA PRO A 94 14.12 -4.02 3.75
C PRO A 94 14.46 -4.79 5.02
N ASN A 95 15.63 -4.50 5.60
CA ASN A 95 15.96 -4.94 6.96
C ASN A 95 15.09 -4.20 7.99
N VAL A 96 14.62 -4.92 9.01
CA VAL A 96 13.75 -4.37 10.06
C VAL A 96 14.45 -4.43 11.40
N SER A 97 14.67 -3.28 12.04
CA SER A 97 15.21 -3.21 13.41
C SER A 97 14.14 -3.51 14.45
N THR A 98 14.54 -3.81 15.69
CA THR A 98 13.61 -4.03 16.82
C THR A 98 12.65 -2.87 17.00
N THR A 99 13.16 -1.63 17.04
CA THR A 99 12.34 -0.42 17.21
C THR A 99 11.41 -0.17 16.03
N MET A 100 11.84 -0.49 14.79
CA MET A 100 10.94 -0.40 13.64
C MET A 100 9.82 -1.44 13.75
N ASN A 101 10.14 -2.66 14.18
CA ASN A 101 9.16 -3.72 14.31
C ASN A 101 8.06 -3.39 15.33
N GLU A 102 8.39 -2.71 16.44
CA GLU A 102 7.40 -2.23 17.41
C GLU A 102 6.33 -1.34 16.75
N VAL A 103 6.73 -0.50 15.77
CA VAL A 103 5.78 0.30 14.98
C VAL A 103 5.03 -0.57 13.99
N LEU A 104 5.72 -1.44 13.24
CA LEU A 104 5.10 -2.26 12.20
C LEU A 104 4.06 -3.26 12.75
N GLN A 105 4.18 -3.67 14.02
CA GLN A 105 3.21 -4.55 14.69
C GLN A 105 1.80 -3.95 14.75
N GLU A 106 1.72 -2.63 14.92
CA GLU A 106 0.45 -1.90 15.03
C GLU A 106 0.20 -0.93 13.86
N LEU A 107 1.12 -0.87 12.89
CA LEU A 107 0.94 -0.09 11.67
C LEU A 107 -0.26 -0.63 10.89
N ILE A 108 -1.18 0.28 10.58
CA ILE A 108 -2.32 0.04 9.71
C ILE A 108 -2.28 1.00 8.53
N LEU A 109 -2.65 0.52 7.34
CA LEU A 109 -2.64 1.29 6.10
C LEU A 109 -4.04 1.32 5.49
N GLU A 110 -4.46 2.51 5.05
CA GLU A 110 -5.72 2.69 4.32
C GLU A 110 -5.66 2.02 2.95
N GLN A 111 -6.78 1.45 2.50
CA GLN A 111 -6.92 0.93 1.14
C GLN A 111 -6.60 2.03 0.11
N PRO A 112 -6.01 1.69 -1.04
CA PRO A 112 -5.55 2.69 -2.00
C PRO A 112 -6.69 3.51 -2.59
N LEU A 113 -6.44 4.79 -2.84
CA LEU A 113 -7.30 5.62 -3.69
C LEU A 113 -7.31 5.05 -5.11
N THR A 114 -8.50 4.93 -5.70
CA THR A 114 -8.67 4.48 -7.08
C THR A 114 -9.25 5.57 -7.96
N LYS A 115 -9.32 5.30 -9.27
CA LYS A 115 -9.96 6.18 -10.26
C LYS A 115 -11.44 6.48 -9.92
N TYR A 116 -12.06 5.64 -9.09
CA TYR A 116 -13.49 5.67 -8.79
C TYR A 116 -13.79 6.09 -7.35
N THR A 117 -12.78 6.30 -6.52
CA THR A 117 -13.00 6.72 -5.13
C THR A 117 -13.63 8.11 -5.09
N LEU A 118 -14.74 8.24 -4.38
CA LEU A 118 -15.49 9.49 -4.26
C LEU A 118 -15.00 10.30 -3.06
N ASN A 119 -15.31 11.60 -3.05
CA ASN A 119 -15.09 12.44 -1.86
C ASN A 119 -15.81 11.89 -0.63
N SER A 120 -17.02 11.34 -0.81
CA SER A 120 -17.79 10.70 0.26
C SER A 120 -17.22 9.36 0.68
N SER A 121 -16.54 8.62 -0.21
CA SER A 121 -15.80 7.40 0.15
C SER A 121 -14.63 7.71 1.09
N LEU A 122 -13.91 8.80 0.82
CA LEU A 122 -12.80 9.25 1.66
C LEU A 122 -13.25 9.81 3.01
N ALA A 123 -14.47 10.35 3.08
CA ALA A 123 -15.02 10.95 4.29
C ALA A 123 -15.15 9.89 5.40
N LYS A 124 -14.89 10.33 6.64
CA LYS A 124 -14.95 9.49 7.84
C LYS A 124 -15.73 10.19 8.92
N GLU A 125 -16.36 9.43 9.80
CA GLU A 125 -17.12 10.01 10.90
C GLU A 125 -16.19 10.84 11.81
N LYS A 126 -16.63 12.04 12.17
CA LYS A 126 -15.87 12.95 13.02
C LYS A 126 -15.60 12.30 14.39
N GLY A 127 -14.37 12.49 14.88
CA GLY A 127 -13.96 12.01 16.19
C GLY A 127 -14.53 12.83 17.34
N LYS A 128 -14.03 12.54 18.54
CA LYS A 128 -14.35 13.30 19.75
C LYS A 128 -13.86 14.74 19.65
N THR A 129 -14.49 15.62 20.41
CA THR A 129 -13.99 16.97 20.67
C THR A 129 -12.88 16.96 21.71
N GLN A 130 -12.02 17.98 21.71
CA GLN A 130 -10.92 18.11 22.67
C GLN A 130 -11.41 18.06 24.11
N ARG A 131 -12.54 18.71 24.40
CA ARG A 131 -13.17 18.66 25.73
C ARG A 131 -13.62 17.24 26.10
N GLU A 132 -14.25 16.51 25.19
CA GLU A 132 -14.70 15.14 25.50
C GLU A 132 -13.53 14.19 25.77
N VAL A 133 -12.38 14.39 25.12
CA VAL A 133 -11.18 13.58 25.35
C VAL A 133 -10.60 13.82 26.74
N HIS A 134 -10.44 15.07 27.15
CA HIS A 134 -9.74 15.40 28.40
C HIS A 134 -10.65 15.41 29.62
N LEU A 135 -11.91 15.86 29.46
CA LEU A 135 -12.84 16.05 30.57
C LEU A 135 -13.99 15.02 30.59
N GLY A 136 -14.24 14.33 29.47
CA GLY A 136 -15.37 13.41 29.33
C GLY A 136 -16.70 14.09 28.95
N SER A 137 -17.79 13.32 29.02
CA SER A 137 -19.13 13.77 28.62
C SER A 137 -19.74 14.75 29.63
N GLY A 138 -20.51 15.72 29.15
CA GLY A 138 -21.27 16.67 29.98
C GLY A 138 -20.48 17.84 30.58
N GLN A 139 -19.16 17.91 30.37
CA GLN A 139 -18.30 18.92 31.04
C GLN A 139 -18.20 20.27 30.31
N ALA A 140 -19.23 20.67 29.55
CA ALA A 140 -19.18 21.84 28.67
C ALA A 140 -18.77 23.14 29.39
N ASN A 141 -19.33 23.35 30.58
CA ASN A 141 -19.14 24.58 31.36
C ASN A 141 -17.86 24.55 32.21
N GLN A 142 -17.16 23.41 32.30
CA GLN A 142 -15.96 23.25 33.13
C GLN A 142 -14.65 23.49 32.37
N TRP A 143 -14.72 23.73 31.05
CA TRP A 143 -13.55 23.89 30.20
C TRP A 143 -12.55 24.93 30.71
N THR A 144 -13.02 26.15 30.98
CA THR A 144 -12.14 27.25 31.40
C THR A 144 -11.41 26.95 32.70
N SER A 145 -12.07 26.24 33.63
CA SER A 145 -11.53 25.93 34.95
C SER A 145 -10.61 24.71 34.95
N GLN A 146 -10.80 23.76 34.03
CA GLN A 146 -10.04 22.49 34.01
C GLN A 146 -8.97 22.42 32.92
N ARG A 147 -9.05 23.18 31.83
CA ARG A 147 -8.08 23.09 30.72
C ARG A 147 -6.62 23.24 31.16
N ASN A 148 -6.36 24.04 32.21
CA ASN A 148 -5.01 24.25 32.73
C ASN A 148 -4.43 22.99 33.42
N GLN A 149 -5.28 22.11 33.96
CA GLN A 149 -4.88 20.84 34.58
C GLN A 149 -4.48 19.76 33.54
N HIS A 150 -4.77 20.02 32.27
CA HIS A 150 -4.46 19.15 31.14
C HIS A 150 -3.48 19.82 30.16
N ASP A 151 -2.69 20.80 30.63
CA ASP A 151 -1.72 21.54 29.83
C ASP A 151 -2.32 22.30 28.62
N LEU A 152 -3.62 22.62 28.66
CA LEU A 152 -4.36 23.34 27.61
C LEU A 152 -4.65 24.80 28.02
N ASN A 153 -3.64 25.46 28.60
CA ASN A 153 -3.74 26.84 29.08
C ASN A 153 -4.21 27.80 27.97
N ASN A 154 -5.17 28.66 28.31
CA ASN A 154 -5.75 29.68 27.41
C ASN A 154 -6.40 29.15 26.12
N ASN A 155 -6.51 27.82 25.93
CA ASN A 155 -7.04 27.25 24.70
C ASN A 155 -8.54 27.61 24.52
N PRO A 156 -8.91 28.28 23.41
CA PRO A 156 -10.27 28.76 23.16
C PRO A 156 -11.14 27.75 22.40
N SER A 157 -10.66 26.53 22.16
CA SER A 157 -11.25 25.60 21.19
C SER A 157 -11.68 24.26 21.80
N PRO A 158 -12.58 24.24 22.81
CA PRO A 158 -13.04 23.00 23.44
C PRO A 158 -13.70 22.03 22.46
N ASN A 159 -14.33 22.55 21.41
CA ASN A 159 -15.05 21.78 20.39
C ASN A 159 -14.19 21.42 19.16
N ALA A 160 -12.87 21.70 19.18
CA ALA A 160 -11.97 21.25 18.14
C ALA A 160 -11.99 19.72 18.05
N SER A 161 -12.06 19.18 16.83
CA SER A 161 -12.01 17.72 16.61
C SER A 161 -10.63 17.19 16.98
N THR A 162 -10.55 16.03 17.61
CA THR A 162 -9.27 15.36 17.88
C THR A 162 -8.88 14.35 16.80
N GLY A 163 -9.74 14.14 15.81
CA GLY A 163 -9.50 13.22 14.70
C GLY A 163 -10.80 12.73 14.06
N PHE A 164 -10.78 11.47 13.64
CA PHE A 164 -11.88 10.74 13.00
C PHE A 164 -11.99 9.33 13.58
N LYS A 165 -13.17 8.72 13.45
CA LYS A 165 -13.40 7.34 13.90
C LYS A 165 -12.90 6.34 12.86
N LEU A 166 -12.44 5.18 13.34
CA LEU A 166 -11.93 4.06 12.52
C LEU A 166 -12.87 2.83 12.54
N THR A 167 -14.12 3.01 12.97
CA THR A 167 -15.14 1.95 13.01
C THR A 167 -15.97 1.87 11.73
N THR A 168 -15.94 2.92 10.91
CA THR A 168 -16.60 3.03 9.60
C THR A 168 -15.60 3.54 8.56
N GLY A 169 -16.01 3.56 7.29
CA GLY A 169 -15.22 4.09 6.19
C GLY A 169 -14.23 3.09 5.58
N ASN A 170 -13.34 3.64 4.75
CA ASN A 170 -12.29 2.90 4.05
C ASN A 170 -11.50 1.96 4.96
N ALA A 171 -11.25 0.75 4.46
CA ALA A 171 -10.54 -0.29 5.19
C ALA A 171 -9.12 0.15 5.56
N TYR A 172 -8.77 0.00 6.83
CA TYR A 172 -7.39 0.05 7.31
C TYR A 172 -6.94 -1.37 7.68
N ARG A 173 -5.77 -1.79 7.22
CA ARG A 173 -5.29 -3.17 7.38
C ARG A 173 -3.84 -3.22 7.84
N LYS A 174 -3.50 -4.21 8.66
CA LYS A 174 -2.11 -4.52 9.02
C LYS A 174 -1.35 -5.04 7.78
N LEU A 175 -0.02 -5.04 7.84
CA LEU A 175 0.83 -5.54 6.74
C LEU A 175 0.57 -7.01 6.35
N SER A 176 0.09 -7.82 7.30
CA SER A 176 -0.25 -9.23 7.09
C SER A 176 -1.70 -9.46 6.69
N GLU A 177 -2.51 -8.41 6.58
CA GLU A 177 -3.92 -8.49 6.19
C GLU A 177 -4.12 -7.98 4.75
N SER A 178 -5.21 -8.39 4.11
CA SER A 178 -5.55 -7.98 2.75
C SER A 178 -6.62 -6.88 2.75
N TRP A 179 -6.50 -5.91 1.83
CA TRP A 179 -7.57 -4.95 1.56
C TRP A 179 -8.73 -5.61 0.80
N PRO A 180 -9.98 -5.14 1.01
CA PRO A 180 -11.12 -5.55 0.21
C PRO A 180 -11.06 -4.94 -1.20
N ILE A 181 -11.79 -5.55 -2.14
CA ILE A 181 -12.01 -4.98 -3.49
C ILE A 181 -13.13 -3.92 -3.52
N TYR A 182 -13.86 -3.79 -2.42
CA TYR A 182 -15.02 -2.91 -2.29
C TYR A 182 -14.62 -1.57 -1.65
N GLU A 183 -15.22 -0.48 -2.11
CA GLU A 183 -15.09 0.87 -1.52
C GLU A 183 -16.47 1.37 -1.08
N PRO A 184 -16.62 1.96 0.11
CA PRO A 184 -17.89 2.54 0.54
C PRO A 184 -18.23 3.77 -0.31
N ILE A 185 -19.49 3.95 -0.70
CA ILE A 185 -19.94 5.18 -1.36
C ILE A 185 -19.95 6.36 -0.38
N ASP A 186 -20.37 6.15 0.87
CA ASP A 186 -20.32 7.13 1.97
C ASP A 186 -19.60 6.52 3.18
N GLY A 187 -18.30 6.82 3.31
CA GLY A 187 -17.44 6.31 4.37
C GLY A 187 -17.78 6.84 5.76
N THR A 188 -18.70 7.80 5.89
CA THR A 188 -19.24 8.19 7.20
C THR A 188 -20.26 7.19 7.74
N LYS A 189 -20.78 6.29 6.89
CA LYS A 189 -21.82 5.31 7.23
C LYS A 189 -21.41 3.89 6.90
N GLN A 190 -21.00 3.62 5.66
CA GLN A 190 -20.59 2.28 5.23
C GLN A 190 -19.12 2.01 5.50
N GLY A 191 -18.72 0.74 5.36
CA GLY A 191 -17.37 0.27 5.61
C GLY A 191 -17.11 0.02 7.09
N LYS A 192 -15.95 -0.55 7.39
CA LYS A 192 -15.57 -0.99 8.75
C LYS A 192 -14.25 -0.40 9.24
N GLY A 193 -13.63 0.51 8.49
CA GLY A 193 -12.38 1.11 8.90
C GLY A 193 -11.33 0.05 9.24
N LYS A 194 -10.78 0.10 10.46
CA LYS A 194 -9.78 -0.87 10.95
C LYS A 194 -10.35 -2.19 11.47
N ASP A 195 -11.68 -2.34 11.57
CA ASP A 195 -12.32 -3.53 12.11
C ASP A 195 -12.38 -4.65 11.04
N SER A 196 -11.24 -5.34 10.86
CA SER A 196 -11.11 -6.44 9.91
C SER A 196 -12.02 -7.63 10.27
N SER A 197 -12.23 -7.88 11.57
CA SER A 197 -13.12 -8.93 12.05
C SER A 197 -14.58 -8.65 11.69
N GLY A 198 -15.12 -7.47 12.05
CA GLY A 198 -16.49 -7.09 11.72
C GLY A 198 -16.74 -6.92 10.21
N TRP A 199 -15.70 -6.63 9.43
CA TRP A 199 -15.76 -6.69 7.97
C TRP A 199 -16.01 -8.13 7.49
N SER A 200 -15.10 -9.04 7.80
CA SER A 200 -15.14 -10.42 7.30
C SER A 200 -16.36 -11.23 7.76
N SER A 201 -16.87 -10.95 8.97
CA SER A 201 -17.99 -11.70 9.53
C SER A 201 -19.37 -11.26 9.04
N THR A 202 -19.50 -10.04 8.49
CA THR A 202 -20.81 -9.43 8.25
C THR A 202 -20.82 -8.53 7.03
N GLU A 203 -20.05 -7.42 7.07
CA GLU A 203 -20.16 -6.36 6.06
C GLU A 203 -19.66 -6.79 4.68
N GLU A 204 -18.70 -7.71 4.62
CA GLU A 204 -18.16 -8.23 3.36
C GLU A 204 -19.26 -8.90 2.51
N ASN A 205 -20.19 -9.61 3.14
CA ASN A 205 -21.29 -10.26 2.44
C ASN A 205 -22.30 -9.24 1.90
N GLU A 206 -22.60 -8.20 2.68
CA GLU A 206 -23.49 -7.12 2.21
C GLU A 206 -22.86 -6.36 1.04
N ALA A 207 -21.57 -6.02 1.13
CA ALA A 207 -20.84 -5.36 0.05
C ALA A 207 -20.80 -6.22 -1.22
N LYS A 208 -20.59 -7.54 -1.09
CA LYS A 208 -20.61 -8.47 -2.22
C LYS A 208 -21.99 -8.60 -2.87
N ASN A 209 -23.06 -8.57 -2.09
CA ASN A 209 -24.43 -8.64 -2.59
C ASN A 209 -24.85 -7.35 -3.29
N ASP A 210 -24.46 -6.20 -2.75
CA ASP A 210 -24.76 -4.87 -3.33
C ASP A 210 -23.94 -4.58 -4.59
N ALA A 211 -22.63 -4.90 -4.55
CA ALA A 211 -21.68 -4.62 -5.62
C ALA A 211 -21.04 -5.90 -6.19
N PRO A 212 -21.80 -6.81 -6.82
CA PRO A 212 -21.24 -8.04 -7.34
C PRO A 212 -20.24 -7.76 -8.47
N SER A 213 -19.12 -8.48 -8.46
CA SER A 213 -18.20 -8.50 -9.59
C SER A 213 -18.91 -8.99 -10.85
N VAL A 214 -18.54 -8.44 -12.01
CA VAL A 214 -19.08 -8.90 -13.29
C VAL A 214 -18.81 -10.39 -13.48
N SER A 215 -19.86 -11.15 -13.79
CA SER A 215 -19.77 -12.56 -14.18
C SER A 215 -20.03 -12.69 -15.68
N GLY A 216 -19.07 -12.25 -16.49
CA GLY A 216 -19.10 -12.39 -17.94
C GLY A 216 -17.76 -12.98 -18.39
N GLY A 217 -17.79 -14.23 -18.86
CA GLY A 217 -16.65 -14.89 -19.49
C GLY A 217 -16.54 -14.58 -20.97
#